data_AF-A0A0U1NVP6-F1
#
_entry.id   AF-A0A0U1NVP6-F1
#
_cell.length_a   1.000
_cell.length_b   1.000
_cell.length_c   1.000
_cell.angle_alpha   90.00
_cell.angle_beta   90.00
_cell.angle_gamma   90.00
#
_symmetry.space_group_name_H-M   'P 1'
#
loop_
_entity.id
_entity.type
_entity.pdbx_description
1 polymer ?
#
loop_
_entity_poly.entity_id
_entity_poly.type
_entity_poly.pdbx_seq_one_letter_code
_entity_poly.pdbx_strand_id
1 'polypeptide(L)'
;MHGAEIKLKEIAQHMHYVISTIWLCALFSLNTKNKGLTEVKYVNANNILPATLITEIQKYVQGETIYIPKPVTAYRKWGTCSGGRKLIDKRNSAIKSAFISGCSIQQLAEEYFLSIETIKKIVYSNK
;
A
#
# COMPACT_ATOMS: atom_id res chain seq x y z
N MET A 1 18.94 44.02 -30.92
CA MET A 1 17.77 43.15 -31.20
C MET A 1 17.94 41.69 -30.77
N HIS A 2 19.16 41.18 -30.53
CA HIS A 2 19.40 39.77 -30.13
C HIS A 2 19.01 39.40 -28.68
N GLY A 3 18.91 40.36 -27.76
CA GLY A 3 18.63 40.08 -26.34
C GLY A 3 17.19 39.68 -26.02
N ALA A 4 16.22 40.07 -26.87
CA ALA A 4 14.81 39.74 -26.66
C ALA A 4 14.47 38.30 -27.03
N GLU A 5 15.10 37.76 -28.08
CA GLU A 5 14.90 36.38 -28.52
C GLU A 5 15.45 35.35 -27.52
N ILE A 6 16.55 35.67 -26.84
CA ILE A 6 17.16 34.79 -25.84
C ILE A 6 16.25 34.64 -24.62
N LYS A 7 15.64 35.75 -24.15
CA LYS A 7 14.68 35.71 -23.03
C LYS A 7 13.41 34.93 -23.39
N LEU A 8 12.94 35.01 -24.63
CA LEU A 8 11.76 34.26 -25.08
C LEU A 8 12.04 32.74 -25.12
N LYS A 9 13.24 32.32 -25.54
CA LYS A 9 13.63 30.90 -25.53
C LYS A 9 13.76 30.35 -24.10
N GLU A 10 14.28 31.14 -23.17
CA GLU A 10 14.44 30.74 -21.78
C GLU A 10 13.09 30.60 -21.04
N ILE A 11 12.14 31.48 -21.33
CA ILE A 11 10.77 31.39 -20.83
C ILE A 11 10.07 30.15 -21.41
N ALA A 12 10.25 29.87 -22.70
CA ALA A 12 9.69 28.68 -23.32
C ALA A 12 10.24 27.37 -22.71
N GLN A 13 11.55 27.31 -22.43
CA GLN A 13 12.19 26.17 -21.76
C GLN A 13 11.63 25.94 -20.34
N HIS A 14 11.45 27.02 -19.57
CA HIS A 14 10.87 26.95 -18.23
C HIS A 14 9.40 26.51 -18.27
N MET A 15 8.60 27.05 -19.19
CA MET A 15 7.21 26.65 -19.34
C MET A 15 7.08 25.16 -19.69
N HIS A 16 7.93 24.64 -20.58
CA HIS A 16 7.92 23.23 -20.94
C HIS A 16 8.29 22.32 -19.76
N TYR A 17 9.28 22.71 -18.95
CA TYR A 17 9.66 21.98 -17.74
C TYR A 17 8.56 21.97 -16.67
N VAL A 18 7.87 23.10 -16.48
CA VAL A 18 6.73 23.22 -15.55
C VAL A 18 5.53 22.39 -16.03
N ILE A 19 5.23 22.40 -17.32
CA ILE A 19 4.14 21.57 -17.90
C ILE A 19 4.48 20.08 -17.78
N SER A 20 5.72 19.68 -18.06
CA SER A 20 6.17 18.29 -17.94
C SER A 20 6.12 17.78 -16.50
N THR A 21 6.50 18.60 -15.52
CA THR A 21 6.47 18.21 -14.10
C THR A 21 5.05 18.13 -13.56
N ILE A 22 4.16 19.03 -13.97
CA ILE A 22 2.73 18.96 -13.63
C ILE A 22 2.09 17.71 -14.26
N TRP A 23 2.44 17.39 -15.51
CA TRP A 23 1.92 16.20 -16.21
C TRP A 23 2.42 14.89 -15.59
N LEU A 24 3.69 14.82 -15.17
CA LEU A 24 4.25 13.66 -14.48
C LEU A 24 3.60 13.42 -13.12
N CYS A 25 3.30 14.48 -12.36
CA CYS A 25 2.55 14.40 -11.10
C CYS A 25 1.09 13.93 -11.32
N ALA A 26 0.43 14.39 -12.38
CA ALA A 26 -0.93 13.95 -12.71
C ALA A 26 -0.98 12.47 -13.13
N LEU A 27 0.00 12.00 -13.91
CA LEU A 27 0.16 10.59 -14.28
C LEU A 27 0.45 9.69 -13.06
N PHE A 28 1.24 10.18 -12.10
CA PHE A 28 1.50 9.46 -10.85
C PHE A 28 0.25 9.36 -9.96
N SER A 29 -0.62 10.37 -9.95
CA SER A 29 -1.85 10.40 -9.15
C SER A 29 -2.95 9.47 -9.69
N LEU A 30 -3.00 9.24 -11.01
CA LEU A 30 -4.00 8.38 -11.65
C LEU A 30 -3.73 6.86 -11.53
N ASN A 31 -2.56 6.45 -11.05
CA ASN A 31 -2.18 5.03 -10.92
C ASN A 31 -2.28 4.48 -9.47
N THR A 32 -3.26 4.96 -8.70
CA THR A 32 -3.57 4.43 -7.35
C THR A 32 -4.91 3.69 -7.28
N LYS A 33 -5.41 3.20 -8.42
CA LYS A 33 -6.59 2.31 -8.46
C LYS A 33 -6.17 0.84 -8.38
N ASN A 34 -5.56 0.45 -7.26
CA ASN A 34 -5.55 -0.94 -6.80
C ASN A 34 -5.68 -0.96 -5.28
N LYS A 35 -6.76 -0.38 -4.78
CA LYS A 35 -7.21 -0.64 -3.41
C LYS A 35 -7.98 -1.96 -3.43
N GLY A 36 -7.31 -3.05 -3.03
CA GLY A 36 -7.95 -4.30 -2.61
C GLY A 36 -8.77 -4.10 -1.34
N LEU A 37 -9.78 -3.22 -1.40
CA LEU A 37 -10.77 -3.06 -0.36
C LEU A 37 -11.66 -4.31 -0.43
N THR A 38 -11.57 -5.15 0.60
CA THR A 38 -12.57 -6.18 0.84
C THR A 38 -13.91 -5.48 0.94
N GLU A 39 -14.77 -5.64 -0.05
CA GLU A 39 -16.16 -5.19 0.04
C GLU A 39 -16.75 -5.75 1.34
N VAL A 40 -17.07 -4.86 2.27
CA VAL A 40 -17.85 -5.22 3.45
C VAL A 40 -19.25 -5.47 2.94
N LYS A 41 -19.59 -6.74 2.71
CA LYS A 41 -20.95 -7.10 2.35
C LYS A 41 -21.85 -6.79 3.55
N TYR A 42 -22.68 -5.77 3.40
CA TYR A 42 -23.74 -5.47 4.34
C TYR A 42 -24.79 -6.58 4.27
N VAL A 43 -25.09 -7.18 5.41
CA VAL A 43 -26.10 -8.23 5.52
C VAL A 43 -27.10 -7.80 6.58
N ASN A 44 -28.39 -7.94 6.26
CA ASN A 44 -29.45 -7.62 7.21
C ASN A 44 -29.42 -8.63 8.37
N ALA A 45 -29.25 -8.13 9.60
CA ALA A 45 -29.17 -8.96 10.80
C ALA A 45 -30.42 -9.83 11.02
N ASN A 46 -31.61 -9.36 10.63
CA ASN A 46 -32.87 -10.10 10.71
C ASN A 46 -32.89 -11.36 9.84
N ASN A 47 -32.04 -11.41 8.80
CA ASN A 47 -31.99 -12.55 7.88
C ASN A 47 -30.99 -13.62 8.32
N ILE A 48 -30.07 -13.30 9.25
CA ILE A 48 -28.95 -14.18 9.62
C ILE A 48 -28.92 -14.54 11.11
N LEU A 49 -29.45 -13.70 11.99
CA LEU A 49 -29.44 -13.93 13.43
C LEU A 49 -30.81 -14.45 13.89
N PRO A 50 -30.84 -15.34 14.90
CA PRO A 50 -32.09 -15.74 15.55
C PRO A 50 -32.81 -14.54 16.18
N ALA A 51 -34.14 -14.52 16.12
CA ALA A 51 -34.96 -13.42 16.66
C ALA A 51 -34.67 -13.12 18.14
N THR A 52 -34.42 -14.16 18.95
CA THR A 52 -34.08 -14.02 20.37
C THR A 52 -32.80 -13.22 20.58
N LEU A 53 -31.77 -13.45 19.77
CA LEU A 53 -30.50 -12.73 19.84
C LEU A 53 -30.67 -11.26 19.41
N ILE A 54 -31.51 -11.00 18.42
CA ILE A 54 -31.81 -9.64 17.97
C ILE A 54 -32.51 -8.85 19.08
N THR A 55 -33.48 -9.45 19.76
CA THR A 55 -34.14 -8.83 20.92
C THR A 55 -33.15 -8.51 22.04
N GLU A 56 -32.19 -9.40 22.32
CA GLU A 56 -31.15 -9.12 23.33
C GLU A 56 -30.22 -7.99 22.89
N ILE A 57 -29.76 -7.98 21.64
CA ILE A 57 -28.90 -6.90 21.11
C ILE A 57 -29.61 -5.54 21.17
N GLN A 58 -30.90 -5.51 20.83
CA GLN A 58 -31.74 -4.30 20.88
C GLN A 58 -31.86 -3.70 22.29
N LYS A 59 -31.62 -4.46 23.37
CA LYS A 59 -31.54 -3.89 24.72
C LYS A 59 -30.34 -2.97 24.91
N TYR A 60 -29.28 -3.17 24.13
CA TYR A 60 -28.02 -2.44 24.26
C TYR A 60 -27.80 -1.42 23.14
N VAL A 61 -28.20 -1.73 21.90
CA VAL A 61 -27.95 -0.90 20.71
C VAL A 61 -29.13 -0.97 19.75
N GLN A 62 -29.63 0.19 19.29
CA GLN A 62 -30.75 0.28 18.34
C GLN A 62 -30.43 1.31 17.25
N GLY A 63 -30.73 0.99 15.99
CA GLY A 63 -30.54 1.91 14.86
C GLY A 63 -29.09 2.11 14.40
N GLU A 64 -28.13 1.42 15.02
CA GLU A 64 -26.69 1.54 14.71
C GLU A 64 -26.11 0.27 14.09
N THR A 65 -24.98 0.41 13.39
CA THR A 65 -24.25 -0.71 12.79
C THR A 65 -23.24 -1.30 13.77
N ILE A 66 -23.37 -2.59 14.09
CA ILE A 66 -22.46 -3.31 14.98
C ILE A 66 -21.45 -4.11 14.16
N TYR A 67 -20.16 -3.92 14.41
CA TYR A 67 -19.10 -4.76 13.85
C TYR A 67 -18.91 -6.02 14.68
N ILE A 68 -19.12 -7.18 14.06
CA ILE A 68 -18.81 -8.49 14.66
C ILE A 68 -17.41 -8.90 14.19
N PRO A 69 -16.39 -8.90 15.07
CA PRO A 69 -15.05 -9.31 14.70
C PRO A 69 -15.04 -10.79 14.28
N LYS A 70 -14.18 -11.12 13.32
CA LYS A 70 -13.96 -12.52 12.95
C LYS A 70 -13.42 -13.30 14.16
N PRO A 71 -13.88 -14.53 14.40
CA PRO A 71 -13.32 -15.37 15.45
C PRO A 71 -11.81 -15.53 15.26
N VAL A 72 -11.06 -15.53 16.37
CA VAL A 72 -9.60 -15.36 16.34
C VAL A 72 -8.90 -16.50 15.56
N THR A 73 -9.51 -17.67 15.51
CA THR A 73 -9.08 -18.84 14.73
C THR A 73 -9.13 -18.62 13.21
N ALA A 74 -9.84 -17.60 12.74
CA ALA A 74 -9.95 -17.20 11.34
C ALA A 74 -9.05 -16.02 10.96
N TYR A 75 -8.23 -15.47 11.88
CA TYR A 75 -7.14 -14.58 11.50
C TYR A 75 -6.04 -15.38 10.80
N ARG A 76 -6.23 -15.55 9.50
CA ARG A 76 -5.14 -15.82 8.57
C ARG A 76 -4.09 -14.72 8.77
N LYS A 77 -2.84 -15.10 9.11
CA LYS A 77 -1.71 -14.18 9.30
C LYS A 77 -1.70 -13.15 8.16
N TRP A 78 -1.52 -11.88 8.50
CA TRP A 78 -1.56 -10.76 7.56
C TRP A 78 -0.83 -11.08 6.23
N GLY A 79 -1.54 -10.91 5.11
CA GLY A 79 -1.02 -11.12 3.76
C GLY A 79 -1.11 -12.55 3.20
N THR A 80 -1.68 -13.52 3.92
CA THR A 80 -1.86 -14.90 3.41
C THR A 80 -3.07 -15.06 2.49
N CYS A 81 -4.15 -14.28 2.65
CA CYS A 81 -5.31 -14.29 1.74
C CYS A 81 -5.05 -13.61 0.39
N SER A 82 -4.24 -12.56 0.38
CA SER A 82 -4.03 -11.68 -0.80
C SER A 82 -2.76 -12.01 -1.58
N GLY A 83 -2.03 -13.06 -1.22
CA GLY A 83 -0.74 -13.43 -1.85
C GLY A 83 0.41 -12.45 -1.57
N GLY A 84 0.13 -11.27 -1.01
CA GLY A 84 1.13 -10.24 -0.72
C GLY A 84 2.24 -10.73 0.21
N ARG A 85 1.94 -11.64 1.15
CA ARG A 85 2.98 -12.21 2.02
C ARG A 85 3.99 -13.06 1.25
N LYS A 86 3.54 -13.83 0.24
CA LYS A 86 4.43 -14.63 -0.60
C LYS A 86 5.38 -13.76 -1.42
N LEU A 87 4.89 -12.65 -1.96
CA LEU A 87 5.71 -11.70 -2.72
C LEU A 87 6.76 -11.02 -1.82
N ILE A 88 6.35 -10.59 -0.62
CA ILE A 88 7.26 -10.00 0.37
C ILE A 88 8.32 -11.00 0.81
N ASP A 89 7.92 -12.25 1.10
CA ASP A 89 8.86 -13.29 1.51
C ASP A 89 9.84 -13.64 0.37
N LYS A 90 9.37 -13.75 -0.89
CA LYS A 90 10.23 -13.95 -2.06
C LYS A 90 11.24 -12.83 -2.25
N ARG A 91 10.79 -11.56 -2.17
CA ARG A 91 11.66 -10.39 -2.24
C ARG A 91 12.70 -10.41 -1.11
N ASN A 92 12.28 -10.68 0.11
CA ASN A 92 13.18 -10.69 1.27
C ASN A 92 14.22 -11.81 1.15
N SER A 93 13.86 -12.98 0.60
CA SER A 93 14.82 -14.04 0.29
C SER A 93 15.85 -13.60 -0.76
N ALA A 94 15.42 -12.92 -1.84
CA ALA A 94 16.34 -12.40 -2.85
C ALA A 94 17.31 -11.36 -2.26
N ILE A 95 16.82 -10.44 -1.42
CA ILE A 95 17.65 -9.45 -0.71
C ILE A 95 18.69 -10.14 0.18
N LYS A 96 18.30 -11.20 0.90
CA LYS A 96 19.23 -11.99 1.73
C LYS A 96 20.31 -12.66 0.89
N SER A 97 19.94 -13.30 -0.22
CA SER A 97 20.89 -13.96 -1.11
C SER A 97 21.88 -12.96 -1.72
N ALA A 98 21.39 -11.80 -2.17
CA ALA A 98 22.22 -10.74 -2.74
C ALA A 98 23.21 -10.16 -1.70
N PHE A 99 22.76 -9.99 -0.45
CA PHE A 99 23.62 -9.59 0.66
C PHE A 99 24.73 -10.61 0.94
N ILE A 100 24.40 -11.91 0.96
CA ILE A 100 25.39 -13.00 1.13
C ILE A 100 26.40 -13.03 -0.03
N SER A 101 25.98 -12.68 -1.26
CA SER A 101 26.89 -12.55 -2.40
C SER A 101 27.75 -11.28 -2.39
N GLY A 102 27.65 -10.44 -1.35
CA GLY A 102 28.52 -9.28 -1.16
C GLY A 102 27.92 -7.93 -1.55
N CYS A 103 26.63 -7.85 -1.90
CA CYS A 103 25.97 -6.56 -2.15
C CYS A 103 25.87 -5.74 -0.86
N SER A 104 26.21 -4.45 -0.94
CA SER A 104 26.09 -3.55 0.21
C SER A 104 24.63 -3.24 0.56
N ILE A 105 24.40 -2.85 1.81
CA ILE A 105 23.06 -2.45 2.29
C ILE A 105 22.54 -1.23 1.51
N GLN A 106 23.42 -0.31 1.11
CA GLN A 106 23.08 0.87 0.34
C GLN A 106 22.59 0.52 -1.07
N GLN A 107 23.31 -0.38 -1.77
CA GLN A 107 22.90 -0.85 -3.08
C GLN A 107 21.54 -1.56 -3.04
N LEU A 108 21.33 -2.41 -2.03
CA LEU A 108 20.04 -3.11 -1.84
C LEU A 108 18.90 -2.14 -1.50
N ALA A 109 19.18 -1.06 -0.77
CA ALA A 109 18.20 -0.03 -0.45
C ALA A 109 17.75 0.71 -1.71
N GLU A 110 18.69 1.05 -2.59
CA GLU A 110 18.41 1.70 -3.87
C GLU A 110 17.68 0.77 -4.84
N GLU A 111 18.16 -0.47 -5.02
CA GLU A 111 17.60 -1.45 -5.96
C GLU A 111 16.15 -1.83 -5.62
N TYR A 112 15.85 -2.01 -4.33
CA TYR A 112 14.53 -2.43 -3.87
C TYR A 112 13.65 -1.26 -3.42
N PHE A 113 14.13 -0.02 -3.50
CA PHE A 113 13.45 1.19 -3.03
C PHE A 113 13.00 1.07 -1.56
N LEU A 114 13.87 0.55 -0.71
CA LEU A 114 13.62 0.36 0.71
C LEU A 114 14.57 1.22 1.54
N SER A 115 14.12 1.64 2.72
CA SER A 115 15.02 2.31 3.64
C SER A 115 16.14 1.35 4.09
N ILE A 116 17.32 1.92 4.36
CA ILE A 116 18.48 1.20 4.91
C ILE A 116 18.07 0.40 6.15
N GLU A 117 17.24 0.96 7.01
CA GLU A 117 16.73 0.29 8.21
C GLU A 117 15.88 -0.94 7.89
N THR A 118 15.07 -0.87 6.84
CA THR A 118 14.28 -2.01 6.37
C THR A 118 15.17 -3.10 5.80
N ILE A 119 16.18 -2.74 5.01
CA ILE A 119 17.17 -3.71 4.51
C ILE A 119 17.92 -4.38 5.65
N LYS A 120 18.41 -3.61 6.64
CA LYS A 120 19.04 -4.14 7.86
C LYS A 120 18.14 -5.14 8.56
N LYS A 121 16.87 -4.79 8.79
CA LYS A 121 15.89 -5.71 9.38
C LYS A 121 15.73 -6.97 8.53
N ILE A 122 15.70 -6.87 7.21
CA ILE A 122 15.55 -8.05 6.35
C ILE A 122 16.79 -8.95 6.43
N VAL A 123 18.00 -8.41 6.31
CA VAL A 123 19.24 -9.21 6.25
C VAL A 123 19.65 -9.75 7.62
N TYR A 124 19.39 -9.03 8.70
CA TYR A 124 19.76 -9.43 10.08
C TYR A 124 18.62 -10.10 10.85
N SER A 125 17.38 -10.14 10.33
CA SER A 125 16.31 -10.89 10.98
C SER A 125 16.56 -12.39 10.80
N ASN A 126 16.90 -13.04 11.92
CA ASN A 126 16.95 -14.49 12.04
C ASN A 126 15.54 -15.06 11.82
N LYS A 127 15.45 -16.02 10.91
CA LYS A 127 14.29 -16.88 10.73
C LYS A 127 14.79 -18.30 10.76
#